data_AF-A0A7C1VDW0-F1
#
_entry.id   AF-A0A7C1VDW0-F1
#
_cell.length_a   1.000
_cell.length_b   1.000
_cell.length_c   1.000
_cell.angle_alpha   90.00
_cell.angle_beta   90.00
_cell.angle_gamma   90.00
#
_symmetry.space_group_name_H-M   'P 1'
#
loop_
_entity.id
_entity.type
_entity.pdbx_description
1 polymer ?
#
loop_
_entity_poly.entity_id
_entity_poly.type
_entity_poly.pdbx_seq_one_letter_code
_entity_poly.pdbx_strand_id
1 'polypeptide(L)'
;MIAKKIIDNLKTNLAEAGSQIAGFTDHHIMFMLDEARATLASRKMDAKVNVIQMIQPVDVVPIDATRTEMGTIGDKKVLKLVIPDPIAYLNGGGIMTVGPTDGTESYSRITYSQIRTALYRKYTGKAPKWFFHENAIYIVNADSEMLQKIRVRGIWDQPYLVEIAMKRYKYLDPFNWEYPLSMKDLNTVYQLAMAGDLGWGDIATQSIQAQKVKQKKDGQLLQALKSLGNAQTQQEPV
;
A
#
# COMPACT_ATOMS: atom_id res chain seq x y z
N MET A 1 -2.56 -7.48 12.42
CA MET A 1 -3.52 -8.51 11.94
C MET A 1 -2.77 -9.54 11.11
N ILE A 2 -3.03 -10.86 11.24
CA ILE A 2 -2.25 -11.89 10.52
C ILE A 2 -2.67 -11.96 9.05
N ALA A 3 -1.71 -11.92 8.13
CA ALA A 3 -1.97 -11.92 6.68
C ALA A 3 -2.77 -13.15 6.21
N LYS A 4 -2.46 -14.35 6.74
CA LYS A 4 -3.22 -15.58 6.43
C LYS A 4 -4.72 -15.44 6.69
N LYS A 5 -5.11 -14.84 7.82
CA LYS A 5 -6.53 -14.62 8.15
C LYS A 5 -7.21 -13.68 7.17
N ILE A 6 -6.49 -12.67 6.66
CA ILE A 6 -7.02 -11.74 5.65
C ILE A 6 -7.25 -12.48 4.33
N ILE A 7 -6.27 -13.28 3.89
CA ILE A 7 -6.37 -14.09 2.67
C ILE A 7 -7.58 -15.03 2.77
N ASP A 8 -7.73 -15.75 3.88
CA ASP A 8 -8.82 -16.71 4.05
C ASP A 8 -10.19 -16.00 4.04
N ASN A 9 -10.32 -14.85 4.71
CA ASN A 9 -11.54 -14.04 4.69
C ASN A 9 -11.86 -13.51 3.29
N LEU A 10 -10.85 -13.03 2.54
CA LEU A 10 -11.03 -12.52 1.20
C LEU A 10 -11.48 -13.64 0.24
N LYS A 11 -10.90 -14.84 0.37
CA LYS A 11 -11.32 -16.02 -0.39
C LYS A 11 -12.79 -16.36 -0.14
N THR A 12 -13.22 -16.41 1.12
CA THR A 12 -14.62 -16.70 1.47
C THR A 12 -15.55 -15.64 0.87
N ASN A 13 -15.26 -14.35 1.09
CA ASN A 13 -16.10 -13.25 0.60
C ASN A 13 -16.21 -13.23 -0.93
N LEU A 14 -15.13 -13.54 -1.64
CA LEU A 14 -15.13 -13.53 -3.10
C LEU A 14 -15.78 -14.78 -3.71
N ALA A 15 -15.68 -15.94 -3.03
CA ALA A 15 -16.44 -17.13 -3.39
C ALA A 15 -17.94 -16.89 -3.21
N GLU A 16 -18.37 -16.28 -2.10
CA GLU A 16 -19.77 -15.91 -1.87
C GLU A 16 -20.30 -14.89 -2.88
N ALA A 17 -19.44 -13.97 -3.35
CA ALA A 17 -19.77 -13.02 -4.41
C ALA A 17 -19.82 -13.64 -5.82
N GLY A 18 -19.56 -14.94 -5.96
CA GLY A 18 -19.59 -15.63 -7.25
C GLY A 18 -18.44 -15.25 -8.20
N SER A 19 -17.31 -14.77 -7.66
CA SER A 19 -16.15 -14.43 -8.48
C SER A 19 -15.39 -15.69 -8.93
N GLN A 20 -14.77 -15.65 -10.11
CA GLN A 20 -14.04 -16.77 -10.75
C GLN A 20 -12.70 -17.12 -10.07
N ILE A 21 -12.47 -16.63 -8.86
CA ILE A 21 -11.24 -16.80 -8.10
C ILE A 21 -11.11 -18.21 -7.50
N ALA A 22 -12.10 -19.08 -7.77
CA ALA A 22 -12.07 -20.50 -7.53
C ALA A 22 -10.91 -21.15 -8.30
N GLY A 23 -9.73 -21.14 -7.70
CA GLY A 23 -8.48 -21.61 -8.31
C GLY A 23 -7.25 -20.82 -7.88
N PHE A 24 -7.43 -19.64 -7.26
CA PHE A 24 -6.30 -18.81 -6.87
C PHE A 24 -5.63 -19.37 -5.61
N THR A 25 -4.32 -19.54 -5.72
CA THR A 25 -3.45 -19.85 -4.58
C THR A 25 -3.40 -18.67 -3.60
N ASP A 26 -2.98 -18.91 -2.36
CA ASP A 26 -2.79 -17.85 -1.36
C ASP A 26 -1.84 -16.75 -1.85
N HIS A 27 -0.86 -17.09 -2.68
CA HIS A 27 0.08 -16.13 -3.27
C HIS A 27 -0.61 -15.17 -4.24
N HIS A 28 -1.54 -15.65 -5.08
CA HIS A 28 -2.30 -14.78 -5.96
C HIS A 28 -3.17 -13.80 -5.16
N ILE A 29 -3.84 -14.31 -4.13
CA ILE A 29 -4.65 -13.48 -3.25
C ILE A 29 -3.81 -12.45 -2.47
N MET A 30 -2.60 -12.84 -2.05
CA MET A 30 -1.66 -11.91 -1.42
C MET A 30 -1.22 -10.82 -2.39
N PHE A 31 -0.85 -11.17 -3.61
CA PHE A 31 -0.44 -10.19 -4.63
C PHE A 31 -1.56 -9.16 -4.88
N MET A 32 -2.80 -9.64 -5.02
CA MET A 32 -3.98 -8.80 -5.12
C MET A 32 -4.10 -7.88 -3.89
N LEU A 33 -4.03 -8.45 -2.67
CA LEU A 33 -4.12 -7.68 -1.44
C LEU A 33 -3.04 -6.59 -1.32
N ASP A 34 -1.81 -6.88 -1.75
CA ASP A 34 -0.68 -5.93 -1.80
C ASP A 34 -0.98 -4.78 -2.78
N GLU A 35 -1.47 -5.10 -3.98
CA GLU A 35 -1.86 -4.11 -5.01
C GLU A 35 -2.99 -3.18 -4.52
N ALA A 36 -4.04 -3.74 -3.92
CA ALA A 36 -5.14 -2.95 -3.37
C ALA A 36 -4.68 -2.07 -2.21
N ARG A 37 -3.81 -2.59 -1.35
CA ARG A 37 -3.22 -1.81 -0.26
C ARG A 37 -2.37 -0.67 -0.79
N ALA A 38 -1.49 -0.92 -1.77
CA ALA A 38 -0.65 0.09 -2.38
C ALA A 38 -1.50 1.20 -3.02
N THR A 39 -2.56 0.83 -3.74
CA THR A 39 -3.52 1.77 -4.33
C THR A 39 -4.23 2.60 -3.25
N LEU A 40 -4.74 1.96 -2.19
CA LEU A 40 -5.41 2.66 -1.10
C LEU A 40 -4.46 3.61 -0.37
N ALA A 41 -3.24 3.16 -0.09
CA ALA A 41 -2.22 3.97 0.57
C ALA A 41 -1.85 5.20 -0.27
N SER A 42 -1.69 5.02 -1.58
CA SER A 42 -1.41 6.12 -2.52
C SER A 42 -2.54 7.15 -2.53
N ARG A 43 -3.80 6.69 -2.67
CA ARG A 43 -5.00 7.57 -2.60
C ARG A 43 -5.07 8.34 -1.28
N LYS A 44 -4.76 7.68 -0.15
CA LYS A 44 -4.74 8.33 1.17
C LYS A 44 -3.62 9.35 1.30
N MET A 45 -2.43 9.04 0.80
CA MET A 45 -1.29 9.96 0.80
C MET A 45 -1.59 11.21 -0.03
N ASP A 46 -2.18 11.04 -1.22
CA ASP A 46 -2.61 12.15 -2.08
C ASP A 46 -3.67 13.01 -1.39
N ALA A 47 -4.62 12.38 -0.70
CA ALA A 47 -5.65 13.06 0.08
C ALA A 47 -5.18 13.56 1.45
N LYS A 48 -3.89 13.40 1.80
CA LYS A 48 -3.30 13.75 3.11
C LYS A 48 -4.06 13.12 4.30
N VAL A 49 -4.63 11.93 4.08
CA VAL A 49 -5.30 11.13 5.10
C VAL A 49 -4.26 10.33 5.89
N ASN A 50 -4.54 10.08 7.16
CA ASN A 50 -3.66 9.29 8.03
C ASN A 50 -3.44 7.86 7.50
N VAL A 51 -2.16 7.49 7.36
CA VAL A 51 -1.66 6.19 6.89
C VAL A 51 -0.75 5.48 7.91
N ILE A 52 -0.74 5.91 9.18
CA ILE A 52 0.19 5.42 10.22
C ILE A 52 0.18 3.89 10.32
N GLN A 53 -0.99 3.27 10.21
CA GLN A 53 -1.19 1.82 10.32
C GLN A 53 -0.60 1.02 9.14
N MET A 54 -0.23 1.70 8.04
CA MET A 54 0.37 1.11 6.84
C MET A 54 1.90 1.24 6.84
N ILE A 55 2.47 2.04 7.74
CA ILE A 55 3.91 2.30 7.83
C ILE A 55 4.59 1.09 8.47
N GLN A 56 5.65 0.60 7.83
CA GLN A 56 6.54 -0.42 8.40
C GLN A 56 7.97 0.10 8.48
N PRO A 57 8.68 -0.17 9.59
CA PRO A 57 10.12 0.04 9.68
C PRO A 57 10.87 -1.10 8.99
N VAL A 58 11.94 -0.73 8.28
CA VAL A 58 12.98 -1.65 7.80
C VAL A 58 14.32 -1.17 8.33
N ASP A 59 15.06 -2.07 8.98
CA ASP A 59 16.39 -1.80 9.50
C ASP A 59 17.41 -2.37 8.51
N VAL A 60 18.18 -1.49 7.87
CA VAL A 60 19.11 -1.83 6.78
C VAL A 60 20.54 -1.51 7.21
N VAL A 61 21.47 -2.39 6.82
CA VAL A 61 22.90 -2.14 6.98
C VAL A 61 23.36 -1.28 5.80
N PRO A 62 23.94 -0.09 6.04
CA PRO A 62 24.44 0.74 4.98
C PRO A 62 25.65 0.11 4.29
N ILE A 63 25.78 0.34 2.99
CA ILE A 63 26.96 0.01 2.19
C ILE A 63 27.55 1.29 1.61
N ASP A 64 28.84 1.30 1.28
CA ASP A 64 29.43 2.45 0.61
C ASP A 64 28.87 2.62 -0.81
N ALA A 65 28.45 3.84 -1.15
CA ALA A 65 28.00 4.16 -2.49
C ALA A 65 29.20 4.21 -3.45
N THR A 66 29.03 3.71 -4.66
CA THR A 66 30.11 3.68 -5.64
C THR A 66 30.28 5.03 -6.33
N ARG A 67 31.50 5.33 -6.78
CA ARG A 67 31.78 6.55 -7.57
C ARG A 67 31.01 6.58 -8.90
N THR A 68 30.68 5.40 -9.45
CA THR A 68 29.86 5.26 -10.66
C THR A 68 28.41 5.71 -10.45
N GLU A 69 27.85 5.49 -9.25
CA GLU A 69 26.48 5.91 -8.92
C GLU A 69 26.41 7.39 -8.52
N MET A 70 27.44 7.89 -7.84
CA MET A 70 27.42 9.21 -7.20
C MET A 70 28.28 10.27 -7.90
N GLY A 71 29.02 9.91 -8.95
CA GLY A 71 29.96 10.78 -9.64
C GLY A 71 30.99 11.38 -8.68
N THR A 72 31.32 12.67 -8.87
CA THR A 72 32.27 13.41 -8.02
C THR A 72 31.80 13.66 -6.59
N ILE A 73 30.55 13.33 -6.24
CA ILE A 73 30.05 13.40 -4.86
C ILE A 73 30.52 12.17 -4.08
N GLY A 74 30.76 11.04 -4.77
CA GLY A 74 31.20 9.77 -4.18
C GLY A 74 32.60 9.77 -3.55
N ASP A 75 33.38 10.85 -3.73
CA ASP A 75 34.66 11.02 -3.02
C ASP A 75 34.44 11.42 -1.54
N LYS A 76 33.21 11.80 -1.16
CA LYS A 76 32.79 11.96 0.25
C LYS A 76 32.13 10.65 0.71
N LYS A 77 32.28 10.28 1.98
CA LYS A 77 31.61 9.11 2.60
C LYS A 77 30.08 9.20 2.39
N VAL A 78 29.58 8.60 1.31
CA VAL A 78 28.15 8.47 0.98
C VAL A 78 27.77 7.03 1.19
N LEU A 79 26.75 6.82 2.01
CA LEU A 79 26.19 5.50 2.28
C LEU A 79 24.98 5.27 1.38
N LYS A 80 24.82 4.05 0.88
CA LYS A 80 23.67 3.56 0.13
C LYS A 80 22.90 2.56 0.99
N LEU A 81 21.58 2.64 0.94
CA LEU A 81 20.66 1.67 1.53
C LEU A 81 19.91 0.96 0.42
N VAL A 82 19.95 -0.37 0.45
CA VAL A 82 19.11 -1.23 -0.37
C VAL A 82 17.84 -1.51 0.42
N ILE A 83 16.70 -1.01 -0.06
CA ILE A 83 15.39 -1.12 0.58
C ILE A 83 14.40 -1.80 -0.37
N PRO A 84 13.30 -2.36 0.14
CA PRO A 84 12.15 -2.73 -0.69
C PRO A 84 11.59 -1.51 -1.43
N ASP A 85 10.83 -1.76 -2.50
CA ASP A 85 10.22 -0.69 -3.28
C ASP A 85 9.16 0.05 -2.46
N PRO A 86 9.31 1.37 -2.25
CA PRO A 86 8.29 2.17 -1.59
C PRO A 86 7.13 2.46 -2.54
N ILE A 87 5.91 2.58 -2.01
CA ILE A 87 4.76 2.97 -2.84
C ILE A 87 5.01 4.31 -3.55
N ALA A 88 4.53 4.47 -4.77
CA ALA A 88 4.53 5.74 -5.48
C ALA A 88 3.17 6.43 -5.37
N TYR A 89 3.15 7.73 -5.12
CA TYR A 89 1.93 8.57 -5.15
C TYR A 89 2.21 9.87 -5.91
N LEU A 90 1.17 10.66 -6.21
CA LEU A 90 1.26 11.78 -7.14
C LEU A 90 2.39 12.78 -6.80
N ASN A 91 2.64 12.98 -5.51
CA ASN A 91 3.57 13.99 -5.00
C ASN A 91 4.82 13.39 -4.32
N GLY A 92 5.13 12.10 -4.51
CA GLY A 92 6.32 11.51 -3.91
C GLY A 92 6.32 9.99 -3.80
N GLY A 93 7.20 9.50 -2.92
CA GLY A 93 7.34 8.08 -2.60
C GLY A 93 7.03 7.83 -1.13
N GLY A 94 6.61 6.60 -0.82
CA GLY A 94 6.14 6.14 0.49
C GLY A 94 7.15 6.17 1.63
N ILE A 95 8.35 6.72 1.42
CA ILE A 95 9.37 6.87 2.46
C ILE A 95 9.05 8.08 3.33
N MET A 96 8.81 7.84 4.61
CA MET A 96 8.42 8.86 5.59
C MET A 96 9.63 9.39 6.35
N THR A 97 10.44 8.50 6.92
CA THR A 97 11.63 8.88 7.69
C THR A 97 12.79 7.94 7.42
N VAL A 98 14.00 8.49 7.51
CA VAL A 98 15.27 7.76 7.46
C VAL A 98 16.08 8.27 8.63
N GLY A 99 16.62 7.37 9.45
CA GLY A 99 17.39 7.76 10.61
C GLY A 99 18.01 6.57 11.32
N PRO A 100 18.73 6.81 12.41
CA PRO A 100 19.35 5.75 13.19
C PRO A 100 18.30 4.90 13.90
N THR A 101 18.69 3.67 14.27
CA THR A 101 17.79 2.72 14.95
C THR A 101 17.54 3.04 16.42
N ASP A 102 18.40 3.87 17.03
CA ASP A 102 18.38 4.25 18.46
C ASP A 102 17.26 5.22 18.83
N GLY A 103 16.51 5.74 17.85
CA GLY A 103 15.40 6.65 18.08
C GLY A 103 15.81 8.12 18.20
N THR A 104 17.06 8.47 17.91
CA THR A 104 17.47 9.88 17.73
C THR A 104 16.83 10.50 16.48
N GLU A 105 17.01 11.81 16.30
CA GLU A 105 16.34 12.58 15.25
C GLU A 105 16.53 11.98 13.85
N SER A 106 15.45 11.96 13.08
CA SER A 106 15.50 11.51 11.69
C SER A 106 16.37 12.45 10.85
N TYR A 107 17.09 11.88 9.89
CA TYR A 107 17.92 12.63 8.97
C TYR A 107 17.07 13.53 8.08
N SER A 108 17.61 14.71 7.77
CA SER A 108 16.91 15.67 6.92
C SER A 108 16.87 15.18 5.47
N ARG A 109 15.69 15.20 4.86
CA ARG A 109 15.53 14.87 3.44
C ARG A 109 16.01 16.04 2.57
N ILE A 110 16.77 15.73 1.52
CA ILE A 110 17.17 16.65 0.45
C ILE A 110 16.86 16.05 -0.92
N THR A 111 16.88 16.87 -1.96
CA THR A 111 16.87 16.37 -3.35
C THR A 111 18.29 16.10 -3.85
N TYR A 112 18.41 15.28 -4.90
CA TYR A 112 19.70 15.02 -5.55
C TYR A 112 20.40 16.33 -6.01
N SER A 113 19.63 17.26 -6.58
CA SER A 113 20.14 18.57 -7.02
C SER A 113 20.63 19.46 -5.86
N GLN A 114 20.13 19.25 -4.64
CA GLN A 114 20.49 20.05 -3.47
C GLN A 114 21.77 19.55 -2.78
N ILE A 115 22.31 18.38 -3.14
CA ILE A 115 23.43 17.75 -2.42
C ILE A 115 24.63 18.69 -2.32
N ARG A 116 25.07 19.27 -3.45
CA ARG A 116 26.24 20.17 -3.46
C ARG A 116 26.04 21.33 -2.48
N THR A 117 24.93 22.05 -2.60
CA THR A 117 24.63 23.18 -1.73
C THR A 117 24.49 22.75 -0.26
N ALA A 118 23.85 21.61 0.01
CA ALA A 118 23.62 21.10 1.35
C ALA A 118 24.91 20.68 2.08
N LEU A 119 25.94 20.26 1.34
CA LEU A 119 27.24 19.87 1.89
C LEU A 119 28.08 21.07 2.37
N TYR A 120 27.93 22.25 1.75
CA TYR A 120 28.75 23.43 2.04
C TYR A 120 28.08 24.45 2.97
N ARG A 121 26.88 24.17 3.50
CA ARG A 121 26.21 25.08 4.45
C ARG A 121 26.98 25.15 5.77
N LYS A 122 27.32 26.36 6.20
CA LYS A 122 28.09 26.63 7.43
C LYS A 122 27.52 25.95 8.68
N TYR A 123 26.19 25.97 8.84
CA TYR A 123 25.53 25.50 10.07
C TYR A 123 24.98 24.07 9.98
N THR A 124 24.46 23.68 8.82
CA THR A 124 23.81 22.37 8.64
C THR A 124 24.64 21.41 7.82
N GLY A 125 25.79 21.83 7.27
CA GLY A 125 26.63 21.03 6.39
C GLY A 125 27.03 19.69 7.01
N LYS A 126 27.37 19.68 8.30
CA LYS A 126 27.81 18.47 9.02
C LYS A 126 26.69 17.50 9.43
N ALA A 127 25.43 17.96 9.45
CA ALA A 127 24.32 17.10 9.85
C ALA A 127 24.04 16.03 8.78
N PRO A 128 23.70 14.78 9.18
CA PRO A 128 23.32 13.72 8.24
C PRO A 128 22.09 14.11 7.43
N LYS A 129 22.12 13.81 6.14
CA LYS A 129 21.01 14.06 5.21
C LYS A 129 20.81 12.87 4.30
N TRP A 130 19.60 12.69 3.81
CA TRP A 130 19.28 11.60 2.89
C TRP A 130 18.51 12.09 1.66
N PHE A 131 18.62 11.34 0.58
CA PHE A 131 17.83 11.53 -0.64
C PHE A 131 17.52 10.19 -1.29
N PHE A 132 16.49 10.17 -2.12
CA PHE A 132 16.09 9.00 -2.90
C PHE A 132 16.46 9.22 -4.37
N HIS A 133 17.20 8.29 -4.96
CA HIS A 133 17.65 8.35 -6.36
C HIS A 133 17.82 6.92 -6.89
N GLU A 134 17.43 6.67 -8.15
CA GLU A 134 17.59 5.36 -8.80
C GLU A 134 17.15 4.17 -7.92
N ASN A 135 15.99 4.32 -7.28
CA ASN A 135 15.40 3.31 -6.39
C ASN A 135 16.24 2.93 -5.15
N ALA A 136 17.15 3.81 -4.71
CA ALA A 136 17.91 3.63 -3.49
C ALA A 136 17.89 4.89 -2.61
N ILE A 137 18.05 4.69 -1.30
CA ILE A 137 18.30 5.80 -0.37
C ILE A 137 19.79 5.98 -0.25
N TYR A 138 20.23 7.23 -0.38
CA TYR A 138 21.59 7.62 -0.15
C TYR A 138 21.66 8.57 1.03
N ILE A 139 22.72 8.45 1.83
CA ILE A 139 22.94 9.22 3.03
C ILE A 139 24.31 9.87 2.96
N VAL A 140 24.35 11.17 3.22
CA VAL A 140 25.57 11.97 3.21
C VAL A 140 25.85 12.51 4.61
N ASN A 141 27.14 12.66 4.93
CA ASN A 141 27.62 13.16 6.23
C ASN A 141 27.09 12.34 7.42
N ALA A 142 26.88 11.06 7.20
CA ALA A 142 26.64 10.09 8.24
C ALA A 142 27.98 9.52 8.71
N ASP A 143 28.12 9.33 10.02
CA ASP A 143 29.31 8.69 10.57
C ASP A 143 29.22 7.18 10.35
N SER A 144 29.91 6.71 9.31
CA SER A 144 29.94 5.31 8.90
C SER A 144 30.49 4.38 9.99
N GLU A 145 31.32 4.89 10.89
CA GLU A 145 32.01 4.10 11.93
C GLU A 145 31.10 3.80 13.12
N MET A 146 30.05 4.59 13.32
CA MET A 146 29.09 4.42 14.43
C MET A 146 27.74 3.79 13.99
N LEU A 147 27.45 3.75 12.69
CA LEU A 147 26.14 3.33 12.19
C LEU A 147 26.11 1.84 11.79
N GLN A 148 25.73 0.99 12.73
CA GLN A 148 25.52 -0.44 12.44
C GLN A 148 24.28 -0.71 11.59
N LYS A 149 23.20 0.03 11.83
CA LYS A 149 21.91 -0.10 11.13
C LYS A 149 21.23 1.25 11.03
N ILE A 150 20.52 1.44 9.92
CA ILE A 150 19.71 2.63 9.65
C ILE A 150 18.27 2.17 9.48
N ARG A 151 17.36 2.82 10.20
CA ARG A 151 15.93 2.58 10.15
C ARG A 151 15.29 3.47 9.10
N VAL A 152 14.64 2.84 8.14
CA VAL A 152 13.78 3.51 7.16
C VAL A 152 12.33 3.18 7.50
N ARG A 153 11.49 4.19 7.70
CA ARG A 153 10.05 4.02 7.88
C ARG A 153 9.35 4.44 6.62
N GLY A 154 8.55 3.54 6.07
CA GLY A 154 7.80 3.83 4.86
C GLY A 154 6.63 2.89 4.65
N ILE A 155 5.91 3.15 3.58
CA ILE A 155 4.89 2.26 3.04
C ILE A 155 5.50 1.62 1.80
N TRP A 156 5.54 0.30 1.80
CA TRP A 156 6.19 -0.52 0.78
C TRP A 156 5.15 -1.17 -0.11
N ASP A 157 5.46 -1.34 -1.40
CA ASP A 157 4.58 -2.01 -2.35
C ASP A 157 4.30 -3.45 -1.92
N GLN A 158 5.37 -4.14 -1.48
CA GLN A 158 5.31 -5.53 -1.03
C GLN A 158 5.78 -5.63 0.43
N PRO A 159 4.87 -5.56 1.41
CA PRO A 159 5.19 -5.65 2.83
C PRO A 159 5.96 -6.90 3.24
N TYR A 160 5.78 -8.02 2.54
CA TYR A 160 6.48 -9.27 2.86
C TYR A 160 8.01 -9.15 2.63
N LEU A 161 8.46 -8.31 1.67
CA LEU A 161 9.88 -8.05 1.46
C LEU A 161 10.54 -7.37 2.67
N VAL A 162 9.76 -6.56 3.42
CA VAL A 162 10.21 -5.99 4.69
C VAL A 162 10.43 -7.09 5.72
N GLU A 163 9.51 -8.06 5.81
CA GLU A 163 9.64 -9.18 6.74
C GLU A 163 10.84 -10.07 6.39
N ILE A 164 11.16 -10.23 5.10
CA ILE A 164 12.37 -10.91 4.63
C ILE A 164 13.62 -10.12 5.04
N ALA A 165 13.65 -8.82 4.76
CA ALA A 165 14.77 -7.94 5.12
C ALA A 165 15.03 -7.92 6.64
N MET A 166 13.96 -7.97 7.43
CA MET A 166 14.00 -8.02 8.90
C MET A 166 14.28 -9.42 9.48
N LYS A 167 14.45 -10.45 8.62
CA LYS A 167 14.63 -11.86 9.01
C LYS A 167 13.50 -12.42 9.90
N ARG A 168 12.28 -11.89 9.73
CA ARG A 168 11.06 -12.32 10.45
C ARG A 168 10.18 -13.24 9.60
N TYR A 169 10.43 -13.29 8.29
CA TYR A 169 9.69 -14.12 7.35
C TYR A 169 9.97 -15.62 7.56
N LYS A 170 8.91 -16.43 7.58
CA LYS A 170 8.98 -17.89 7.74
C LYS A 170 8.62 -18.57 6.43
N TYR A 171 9.58 -19.24 5.79
CA TYR A 171 9.35 -19.90 4.49
C TYR A 171 8.32 -21.04 4.53
N LEU A 172 8.24 -21.76 5.65
CA LEU A 172 7.27 -22.85 5.83
C LEU A 172 5.86 -22.35 6.16
N ASP A 173 5.73 -21.07 6.55
CA ASP A 173 4.45 -20.43 6.87
C ASP A 173 4.45 -18.97 6.36
N PRO A 174 4.43 -18.80 5.03
CA PRO A 174 4.77 -17.54 4.34
C PRO A 174 3.78 -16.39 4.61
N PHE A 175 2.62 -16.68 5.21
CA PHE A 175 1.54 -15.72 5.47
C PHE A 175 1.28 -15.52 6.97
N ASN A 176 2.09 -16.10 7.85
CA ASN A 176 1.96 -15.94 9.29
C ASN A 176 2.85 -14.80 9.80
N TRP A 177 2.48 -13.60 9.38
CA TRP A 177 3.10 -12.35 9.80
C TRP A 177 2.04 -11.25 9.84
N GLU A 178 2.37 -10.14 10.49
CA GLU A 178 1.45 -9.03 10.67
C GLU A 178 1.36 -8.17 9.40
N TYR A 179 0.19 -8.21 8.76
CA TYR A 179 -0.09 -7.38 7.60
C TYR A 179 -0.32 -5.91 8.02
N PRO A 180 0.40 -4.94 7.43
CA PRO A 180 0.32 -3.52 7.79
C PRO A 180 -0.94 -2.86 7.21
N LEU A 181 -2.09 -3.21 7.77
CA LEU A 181 -3.38 -2.67 7.41
C LEU A 181 -4.32 -2.67 8.62
N SER A 182 -5.08 -1.58 8.80
CA SER A 182 -6.12 -1.50 9.83
C SER A 182 -7.38 -2.25 9.41
N MET A 183 -8.21 -2.70 10.36
CA MET A 183 -9.51 -3.32 10.05
C MET A 183 -10.43 -2.40 9.23
N LYS A 184 -10.41 -1.09 9.51
CA LYS A 184 -11.19 -0.10 8.76
C LYS A 184 -10.76 -0.06 7.29
N ASP A 185 -9.45 -0.08 7.06
CA ASP A 185 -8.89 -0.02 5.70
C ASP A 185 -9.04 -1.34 4.96
N LEU A 186 -9.05 -2.46 5.68
CA LEU A 186 -9.34 -3.76 5.12
C LEU A 186 -10.73 -3.82 4.50
N ASN A 187 -11.75 -3.25 5.15
CA ASN A 187 -13.09 -3.15 4.58
C ASN A 187 -13.09 -2.33 3.29
N THR A 188 -12.32 -1.23 3.24
CA THR A 188 -12.15 -0.43 2.02
C THR A 188 -11.46 -1.24 0.91
N VAL A 189 -10.44 -2.02 1.25
CA VAL A 189 -9.77 -2.92 0.30
C VAL A 189 -10.75 -3.96 -0.25
N TYR A 190 -11.60 -4.55 0.60
CA TYR A 190 -12.65 -5.47 0.16
C TYR A 190 -13.67 -4.79 -0.77
N GLN A 191 -14.02 -3.54 -0.49
CA GLN A 191 -14.89 -2.76 -1.38
C GLN A 191 -14.22 -2.47 -2.72
N LEU A 192 -12.94 -2.09 -2.75
CA LEU A 192 -12.18 -1.88 -4.00
C LEU A 192 -12.09 -3.17 -4.82
N ALA A 193 -11.86 -4.29 -4.15
CA ALA A 193 -11.86 -5.62 -4.74
C ALA A 193 -13.21 -5.99 -5.38
N MET A 194 -14.31 -5.77 -4.64
CA MET A 194 -15.67 -6.15 -5.07
C MET A 194 -16.28 -5.17 -6.08
N ALA A 195 -15.90 -3.89 -6.05
CA ALA A 195 -16.45 -2.86 -6.94
C ALA A 195 -15.95 -2.96 -8.38
N GLY A 196 -14.99 -3.85 -8.66
CA GLY A 196 -14.39 -4.00 -9.99
C GLY A 196 -13.33 -2.94 -10.32
N ASP A 197 -13.08 -1.97 -9.42
CA ASP A 197 -12.03 -0.95 -9.55
C ASP A 197 -10.63 -1.54 -9.76
N LEU A 198 -10.42 -2.78 -9.31
CA LEU A 198 -9.18 -3.53 -9.46
C LEU A 198 -9.29 -4.69 -10.47
N GLY A 199 -10.42 -4.83 -11.18
CA GLY A 199 -10.65 -5.91 -12.16
C GLY A 199 -10.91 -7.30 -11.55
N TRP A 200 -10.95 -7.43 -10.23
CA TRP A 200 -11.14 -8.74 -9.55
C TRP A 200 -12.60 -9.23 -9.58
N GLY A 201 -13.51 -8.34 -9.97
CA GLY A 201 -14.95 -8.51 -9.89
C GLY A 201 -15.65 -8.64 -11.24
N ASP A 202 -14.95 -8.82 -12.35
CA ASP A 202 -15.51 -8.67 -13.72
C ASP A 202 -16.70 -9.59 -14.08
N ILE A 203 -17.09 -10.53 -13.20
CA ILE A 203 -18.36 -11.27 -13.31
C ILE A 203 -19.30 -11.04 -12.10
N ALA A 204 -18.77 -10.65 -10.94
CA ALA A 204 -19.54 -10.38 -9.72
C ALA A 204 -20.28 -9.03 -9.78
N THR A 205 -19.67 -7.98 -10.35
CA THR A 205 -20.35 -6.69 -10.54
C THR A 205 -21.49 -6.78 -11.54
N GLN A 206 -21.32 -7.54 -12.63
CA GLN A 206 -22.37 -7.76 -13.62
C GLN A 206 -23.54 -8.56 -13.04
N SER A 207 -23.29 -9.59 -12.23
CA SER A 207 -24.35 -10.41 -11.62
C SER A 207 -25.11 -9.67 -10.51
N ILE A 208 -24.41 -8.90 -9.67
CA ILE A 208 -25.03 -8.08 -8.61
C ILE A 208 -25.80 -6.90 -9.21
N GLN A 209 -25.27 -6.24 -10.25
CA GLN A 209 -26.03 -5.21 -10.97
C GLN A 209 -27.22 -5.80 -11.72
N ALA A 210 -27.09 -6.95 -12.36
CA ALA A 210 -28.20 -7.64 -13.02
C ALA A 210 -29.30 -8.04 -12.03
N GLN A 211 -28.94 -8.51 -10.83
CA GLN A 211 -29.91 -8.83 -9.77
C GLN A 211 -30.60 -7.57 -9.22
N LYS A 212 -29.87 -6.47 -8.99
CA LYS A 212 -30.46 -5.19 -8.55
C LYS A 212 -31.39 -4.60 -9.62
N VAL A 213 -31.03 -4.72 -10.89
CA VAL A 213 -31.88 -4.29 -12.03
C VAL A 213 -33.14 -5.15 -12.12
N LYS A 214 -33.02 -6.47 -11.93
CA LYS A 214 -34.15 -7.40 -11.90
C LYS A 214 -35.11 -7.09 -10.74
N GLN A 215 -34.60 -6.92 -9.52
CA GLN A 215 -35.42 -6.56 -8.35
C GLN A 215 -36.13 -5.19 -8.52
N LYS A 216 -35.47 -4.21 -9.14
CA LYS A 216 -36.11 -2.92 -9.47
C LYS A 216 -37.25 -3.09 -10.49
N LYS A 217 -37.04 -3.88 -11.54
CA LYS A 217 -38.08 -4.16 -12.55
C LYS A 217 -39.26 -4.90 -11.93
N ASP A 218 -39.01 -5.92 -11.11
CA ASP A 218 -40.06 -6.71 -10.46
C ASP A 218 -40.87 -5.84 -9.48
N GLY A 219 -40.21 -4.94 -8.73
CA GLY A 219 -40.88 -3.96 -7.87
C GLY A 219 -41.75 -2.95 -8.64
N GLN A 220 -41.29 -2.48 -9.80
CA GLN A 220 -42.06 -1.60 -10.68
C GLN A 220 -43.27 -2.30 -11.30
N LEU A 221 -43.11 -3.58 -11.69
CA LEU A 221 -44.20 -4.40 -12.24
C LEU A 221 -45.29 -4.67 -11.18
N LEU A 222 -44.89 -4.98 -9.95
CA LEU A 222 -45.79 -5.14 -8.82
C LEU A 222 -46.57 -3.85 -8.50
N GLN A 223 -45.95 -2.69 -8.62
CA GLN A 223 -46.63 -1.40 -8.45
C GLN A 223 -47.62 -1.13 -9.59
N ALA A 224 -47.23 -1.39 -10.85
CA ALA A 224 -48.11 -1.22 -12.01
C ALA A 224 -49.34 -2.15 -11.96
N LEU A 225 -49.16 -3.41 -11.56
CA LEU A 225 -50.26 -4.37 -11.41
C LEU A 225 -51.22 -3.97 -10.28
N LYS A 226 -50.72 -3.44 -9.16
CA LYS A 226 -51.56 -2.90 -8.08
C LYS A 226 -52.37 -1.69 -8.53
N SER A 227 -51.79 -0.79 -9.34
CA SER A 227 -52.54 0.35 -9.89
C SER A 227 -53.63 -0.06 -10.88
N LEU A 228 -53.43 -1.14 -11.65
CA LEU A 228 -54.43 -1.68 -12.58
C LEU A 228 -55.58 -2.41 -11.86
N GLY A 229 -55.28 -3.20 -10.81
CA GLY A 229 -56.32 -3.87 -10.02
C GLY A 229 -57.24 -2.92 -9.26
N ASN A 230 -56.70 -1.79 -8.78
CA ASN A 230 -57.49 -0.75 -8.11
C ASN A 230 -58.32 0.10 -9.09
N ALA A 231 -57.95 0.14 -10.38
CA ALA A 231 -58.71 0.85 -11.41
C ALA A 231 -59.94 0.05 -11.90
N GLN A 232 -59.92 -1.29 -11.80
CA GLN A 232 -61.04 -2.16 -12.22
C GLN A 232 -62.15 -2.27 -11.18
N THR A 233 -61.94 -1.82 -9.94
CA THR A 233 -62.94 -1.89 -8.85
C THR A 233 -63.81 -0.64 -8.72
N GLN A 234 -63.65 0.35 -9.61
CA GLN A 234 -64.40 1.62 -9.58
C GLN A 234 -65.41 1.80 -10.73
N GLN A 235 -65.76 0.73 -11.46
CA GLN A 235 -66.85 0.77 -12.44
C GLN A 235 -67.87 -0.34 -12.19
N GLU A 236 -68.73 -0.11 -11.20
CA GLU A 236 -70.16 -0.45 -11.27
C GLU A 236 -70.89 0.32 -10.16
N PRO A 237 -71.83 1.21 -10.54
CA PRO A 237 -73.15 1.06 -9.96
C PRO A 237 -74.25 1.15 -11.03
N VAL A 238 -75.22 0.24 -10.90
CA VAL A 238 -76.60 0.40 -11.40
C VAL A 238 -77.40 1.13 -10.32
#